data_AF-A0AB73TXZ1-F1
#
_entry.id   AF-A0AB73TXZ1-F1
#
_cell.length_a   1.000
_cell.length_b   1.000
_cell.length_c   1.000
_cell.angle_alpha   90.00
_cell.angle_beta   90.00
_cell.angle_gamma   90.00
#
_symmetry.space_group_name_H-M   'P 1'
#
loop_
_entity.id
_entity.type
_entity.pdbx_description
1 polymer ?
#
loop_
_entity_poly.entity_id
_entity_poly.type
_entity_poly.pdbx_seq_one_letter_code
_entity_poly.pdbx_strand_id
1 'polypeptide(L)'
;MTDAQRHVLAARMHGWISNGGDSPDGGPYREFFYRLPGTPAYANVVYALNGVMLWGDGQSSAREPRHFGSIGKADRLASFLADR
;
A
#
# COMPACT_ATOMS: atom_id res chain seq x y z
N MET A 1 2.57 -16.66 9.01
CA MET A 1 2.14 -15.73 7.95
C MET A 1 3.25 -14.72 7.74
N THR A 2 3.76 -14.58 6.51
CA THR A 2 4.82 -13.61 6.19
C THR A 2 4.27 -12.19 6.16
N ASP A 3 5.14 -11.18 6.24
CA ASP A 3 4.73 -9.78 6.09
C ASP A 3 4.01 -9.57 4.75
N ALA A 4 4.54 -10.11 3.64
CA ALA A 4 3.89 -10.04 2.34
C ALA A 4 2.45 -10.60 2.36
N GLN A 5 2.24 -11.75 2.99
CA GLN A 5 0.91 -12.36 3.14
C GLN A 5 -0.05 -11.46 3.96
N ARG A 6 0.43 -10.78 5.01
CA ARG A 6 -0.38 -9.85 5.79
C ARG A 6 -0.80 -8.61 5.00
N HIS A 7 0.08 -8.08 4.15
CA HIS A 7 -0.26 -6.94 3.27
C HIS A 7 -1.33 -7.31 2.25
N VAL A 8 -1.22 -8.50 1.64
CA VAL A 8 -2.24 -9.00 0.70
C VAL A 8 -3.59 -9.16 1.39
N LEU A 9 -3.61 -9.69 2.62
CA LEU A 9 -4.84 -9.84 3.40
C LEU A 9 -5.46 -8.48 3.74
N ALA A 10 -4.67 -7.51 4.20
CA ALA A 10 -5.13 -6.17 4.50
C ALA A 10 -5.77 -5.50 3.28
N ALA A 11 -5.10 -5.51 2.13
CA ALA A 11 -5.64 -4.96 0.89
C ALA A 11 -6.97 -5.63 0.50
N ARG A 12 -7.05 -6.97 0.60
CA ARG A 12 -8.24 -7.73 0.27
C ARG A 12 -9.44 -7.37 1.14
N MET A 13 -9.24 -7.09 2.42
CA MET A 13 -10.31 -6.65 3.33
C MET A 13 -10.95 -5.32 2.90
N HIS A 14 -10.22 -4.47 2.17
CA HIS A 14 -10.73 -3.22 1.61
C HIS A 14 -11.21 -3.35 0.14
N GLY A 15 -11.30 -4.58 -0.39
CA GLY A 15 -11.74 -4.86 -1.77
C GLY A 15 -10.64 -4.66 -2.83
N TRP A 16 -9.39 -4.46 -2.41
CA TRP A 16 -8.25 -4.29 -3.30
C TRP A 16 -7.59 -5.65 -3.58
N ILE A 17 -7.16 -5.86 -4.82
CA ILE A 17 -6.47 -7.10 -5.21
C ILE A 17 -5.00 -6.77 -5.42
N SER A 18 -4.12 -7.40 -4.64
CA SER A 18 -2.67 -7.32 -4.86
C SER A 18 -2.32 -8.07 -6.14
N ASN A 19 -1.68 -7.39 -7.08
CA ASN A 19 -1.17 -7.99 -8.31
C ASN A 19 0.35 -8.19 -8.26
N GLY A 20 0.92 -8.18 -7.06
CA GLY A 20 2.36 -8.21 -6.84
C GLY A 20 2.97 -6.82 -6.72
N GLY A 21 4.29 -6.77 -6.75
CA GLY A 21 5.08 -5.63 -6.32
C GLY A 21 6.01 -6.08 -5.20
N ASP A 22 7.29 -6.14 -5.53
CA ASP A 22 8.36 -6.39 -4.58
C ASP A 22 9.50 -5.49 -5.04
N SER A 23 9.63 -4.31 -4.41
CA SER A 23 10.93 -3.66 -4.43
C SER A 23 11.86 -4.59 -3.64
N PRO A 24 13.03 -4.95 -4.18
CA PRO A 24 13.85 -6.01 -3.61
C PRO A 24 14.11 -5.76 -2.13
N ASP A 25 14.04 -6.84 -1.35
CA ASP A 25 14.35 -6.89 0.07
C ASP A 25 15.68 -6.19 0.37
N GLY A 26 15.62 -4.91 0.77
CA GLY A 26 16.80 -4.10 1.07
C GLY A 26 16.67 -2.61 0.75
N GLY A 27 15.72 -2.20 -0.09
CA GLY A 27 15.48 -0.78 -0.41
C GLY A 27 14.85 0.00 0.76
N PRO A 28 15.07 1.34 0.83
CA PRO A 28 14.42 2.19 1.85
C PRO A 28 12.90 2.33 1.67
N TYR A 29 12.37 1.84 0.54
CA TYR A 29 10.96 1.81 0.21
C TYR A 29 10.55 0.46 -0.39
N ARG A 30 9.25 0.13 -0.28
CA ARG A 30 8.57 -0.98 -0.95
C ARG A 30 7.40 -0.44 -1.75
N GLU A 31 7.13 -1.03 -2.89
CA GLU A 31 6.05 -0.63 -3.78
C GLU A 31 5.16 -1.83 -4.08
N PHE A 32 3.84 -1.62 -3.97
CA PHE A 32 2.82 -2.63 -4.22
C PHE A 32 1.83 -2.15 -5.26
N PHE A 33 1.50 -2.98 -6.24
CA PHE A 33 0.50 -2.67 -7.26
C PHE A 33 -0.82 -3.34 -6.91
N TYR A 34 -1.86 -2.53 -6.74
CA TYR A 34 -3.20 -3.00 -6.41
C TYR A 34 -4.19 -2.63 -7.50
N ARG A 35 -5.11 -3.54 -7.80
CA ARG A 35 -6.27 -3.23 -8.63
C ARG A 35 -7.32 -2.50 -7.79
N LEU A 36 -7.85 -1.39 -8.31
CA LEU A 36 -8.90 -0.63 -7.65
C LEU A 36 -10.17 -1.49 -7.49
N PRO A 37 -10.88 -1.38 -6.35
CA PRO A 37 -12.14 -2.10 -6.14
C PRO A 37 -13.15 -1.78 -7.24
N GLY A 38 -13.68 -2.82 -7.91
CA GLY A 38 -14.74 -2.69 -8.91
C GLY A 38 -14.34 -2.10 -10.27
N THR A 39 -13.04 -1.87 -10.54
CA THR A 39 -12.58 -1.31 -11.82
C THR A 39 -11.43 -2.12 -12.43
N PRO A 40 -11.09 -1.93 -13.72
CA PRO A 40 -9.88 -2.51 -14.30
C PRO A 40 -8.63 -1.66 -14.04
N ALA A 41 -8.75 -0.51 -13.35
CA ALA A 41 -7.62 0.38 -13.10
C ALA A 41 -6.75 -0.13 -11.94
N TYR A 42 -5.48 0.29 -11.97
CA TYR A 42 -4.48 -0.05 -10.96
C TYR A 42 -4.01 1.20 -10.23
N ALA A 43 -3.55 1.02 -9.00
CA ALA A 43 -2.79 2.02 -8.28
C ALA A 43 -1.66 1.33 -7.52
N ASN A 44 -0.50 1.96 -7.51
CA ASN A 44 0.63 1.58 -6.69
C ASN A 44 0.59 2.31 -5.34
N VAL A 45 1.01 1.62 -4.30
CA VAL A 45 1.25 2.19 -2.97
C VAL A 45 2.73 2.02 -2.67
N VAL A 46 3.42 3.13 -2.43
CA VAL A 46 4.81 3.13 -1.99
C VAL A 46 4.85 3.34 -0.49
N TYR A 47 5.58 2.49 0.20
CA TYR A 47 5.80 2.47 1.63
C TYR A 47 7.29 2.73 1.89
N ALA A 48 7.63 3.71 2.72
CA ALA A 48 8.98 3.94 3.20
C ALA A 48 9.18 3.34 4.60
N LEU A 49 10.41 2.89 4.92
CA LEU A 49 10.74 2.29 6.21
C LEU A 49 10.46 3.21 7.41
N ASN A 50 10.51 4.53 7.20
CA ASN A 50 10.18 5.55 8.19
C ASN A 50 8.68 5.66 8.50
N GLY A 51 7.82 4.85 7.86
CA GLY A 51 6.37 4.84 8.11
C GLY A 51 5.56 5.76 7.21
N VAL A 52 6.18 6.41 6.23
CA VAL A 52 5.47 7.16 5.19
C VAL A 52 4.85 6.22 4.17
N MET A 53 3.59 6.47 3.80
CA MET A 53 2.89 5.82 2.69
C MET A 53 2.38 6.86 1.69
N LEU A 54 2.48 6.54 0.39
CA LEU A 54 2.01 7.37 -0.72
C LEU A 54 1.40 6.50 -1.84
N TRP A 55 0.57 7.11 -2.69
CA TRP A 55 0.17 6.51 -3.96
C TRP A 55 1.29 6.72 -4.98
N GLY A 56 1.92 5.66 -5.47
CA GLY A 56 2.80 5.77 -6.62
C GLY A 56 2.00 6.11 -7.89
N ASP A 57 2.69 6.52 -8.94
CA ASP A 57 2.16 6.88 -10.27
C ASP A 57 1.15 8.05 -10.35
N GLY A 58 0.98 8.85 -9.30
CA GLY A 58 0.47 10.23 -9.38
C GLY A 58 -0.88 10.58 -10.08
N GLN A 59 -1.74 9.64 -10.50
CA GLN A 59 -2.91 9.94 -11.36
C GLN A 59 -4.19 10.56 -10.73
N SER A 60 -4.16 11.20 -9.55
CA SER A 60 -5.31 12.01 -9.04
C SER A 60 -4.87 13.09 -8.04
N SER A 61 -5.71 14.12 -7.86
CA SER A 61 -5.31 15.52 -7.59
C SER A 61 -4.69 15.86 -6.23
N ALA A 62 -4.81 15.04 -5.18
CA ALA A 62 -4.43 15.46 -3.83
C ALA A 62 -3.61 14.40 -3.08
N ARG A 63 -2.82 13.57 -3.78
CA ARG A 63 -2.08 12.41 -3.24
C ARG A 63 -1.00 12.78 -2.22
N GLU A 64 -1.41 13.20 -1.03
CA GLU A 64 -0.52 13.62 0.04
C GLU A 64 0.09 12.40 0.77
N PRO A 65 1.39 12.46 1.12
CA PRO A 65 2.03 11.44 1.95
C PRO A 65 1.36 11.37 3.33
N ARG A 66 1.11 10.15 3.81
CA ARG A 66 0.64 9.91 5.18
C ARG A 66 1.69 9.22 6.02
N HIS A 67 1.91 9.73 7.23
CA HIS A 67 2.89 9.18 8.16
C HIS A 67 2.20 8.36 9.25
N PHE A 68 2.61 7.10 9.39
CA PHE A 68 2.10 6.20 10.42
C PHE A 68 3.20 5.83 11.41
N GLY A 69 3.08 6.31 12.65
CA GLY A 69 3.94 5.93 13.76
C GLY A 69 3.48 4.64 14.46
N SER A 70 4.43 3.88 14.99
CA SER A 70 4.21 2.86 16.05
C SER A 70 3.30 1.66 15.74
N ILE A 71 2.74 1.52 14.53
CA ILE A 71 1.93 0.35 14.11
C ILE A 71 2.65 -0.51 13.07
N GLY A 72 2.26 -1.77 12.92
CA GLY A 72 2.87 -2.72 11.99
C GLY A 72 2.61 -2.36 10.52
N LYS A 73 3.45 -2.82 9.59
CA LYS A 73 3.37 -2.42 8.17
C LYS A 73 1.99 -2.72 7.54
N ALA A 74 1.40 -3.86 7.87
CA ALA A 74 0.07 -4.23 7.40
C ALA A 74 -1.03 -3.31 7.97
N ASP A 75 -0.90 -2.88 9.23
CA ASP A 75 -1.85 -1.97 9.88
C ASP A 75 -1.77 -0.56 9.28
N ARG A 76 -0.56 -0.11 8.91
CA ARG A 76 -0.35 1.14 8.16
C ARG A 76 -1.08 1.07 6.82
N LEU A 77 -0.94 -0.04 6.09
CA LEU A 77 -1.59 -0.23 4.80
C LEU A 77 -3.11 -0.24 4.94
N ALA A 78 -3.65 -0.97 5.93
CA ALA A 78 -5.08 -0.99 6.22
C ALA A 78 -5.60 0.43 6.51
N SER A 79 -4.90 1.18 7.36
CA SER A 79 -5.24 2.56 7.70
C SER A 79 -5.21 3.48 6.48
N PHE A 80 -4.19 3.33 5.63
CA PHE A 80 -4.06 4.07 4.38
C PHE A 80 -5.20 3.76 3.39
N LEU A 81 -5.67 2.51 3.31
CA LEU A 81 -6.76 2.15 2.40
C LEU A 81 -8.16 2.49 2.94
N ALA A 82 -8.30 2.68 4.25
CA ALA A 82 -9.58 2.98 4.92
C ALA A 82 -10.02 4.44 4.78
N ASP A 83 -9.06 5.37 4.82
CA ASP A 83 -9.31 6.81 4.81
C ASP A 83 -9.30 7.34 3.37
N ARG A 84 -10.50 7.35 2.77
CA ARG A 84 -10.78 7.44 1.32
C ARG A 84 -11.46 8.75 0.93
#